data_AF-K2RKZ2-F1
#
_entry.id   AF-K2RKZ2-F1
#
_cell.length_a   1.000
_cell.length_b   1.000
_cell.length_c   1.000
_cell.angle_alpha   90.00
_cell.angle_beta   90.00
_cell.angle_gamma   90.00
#
_symmetry.space_group_name_H-M   'P 1'
#
loop_
_entity.id
_entity.type
_entity.pdbx_description
1 polymer ?
#
loop_
_entity_poly.entity_id
_entity_poly.type
_entity_poly.pdbx_seq_one_letter_code
_entity_poly.pdbx_strand_id
1 'polypeptide(L)'
;MRFATAAASLALAGAATAAVLPRATEHKIYVDTSKCADSGRTLPQIKGISNSTSEDFTDPQRFDGPTFTFTVPAYYQGHLWLYDSDNQAASSGENTPLDVQGVDFFFYDQPTEVESNQATVPAEGSVNQDGKTYYVPDPITAVRFASTPSSQFIEGKTGGTLKSTQVGDALYVYYCEEWPVQN
;
A
#
# COMPACT_ATOMS: atom_id res chain seq x y z
N MET A 1 58.10 -35.42 -36.04
CA MET A 1 57.58 -34.05 -35.78
C MET A 1 56.12 -34.00 -36.19
N ARG A 2 55.26 -33.65 -35.22
CA ARG A 2 53.95 -32.97 -35.31
C ARG A 2 52.84 -33.58 -36.19
N PHE A 3 51.88 -34.18 -35.49
CA PHE A 3 50.47 -34.32 -35.87
C PHE A 3 49.79 -32.94 -35.91
N ALA A 4 48.87 -32.72 -36.86
CA ALA A 4 47.93 -31.61 -36.83
C ALA A 4 46.52 -32.13 -37.10
N THR A 5 45.76 -32.30 -36.03
CA THR A 5 44.33 -32.59 -36.00
C THR A 5 43.55 -31.31 -36.34
N ALA A 6 42.66 -31.38 -37.33
CA ALA A 6 41.71 -30.32 -37.62
C ALA A 6 40.55 -30.39 -36.62
N ALA A 7 40.36 -29.34 -35.82
CA ALA A 7 39.21 -29.17 -34.96
C ALA A 7 38.08 -28.49 -35.76
N ALA A 8 36.98 -29.20 -35.98
CA ALA A 8 35.74 -28.61 -36.47
C ALA A 8 34.97 -28.01 -35.27
N SER A 9 34.83 -26.69 -35.26
CA SER A 9 34.01 -25.97 -34.28
C SER A 9 32.53 -26.07 -34.66
N LEU A 10 31.76 -26.87 -33.91
CA LEU A 10 30.31 -26.81 -33.89
C LEU A 10 29.88 -25.56 -33.10
N ALA A 11 29.43 -24.53 -33.82
CA ALA A 11 28.77 -23.38 -33.21
C ALA A 11 27.34 -23.79 -32.80
N LEU A 12 27.14 -24.01 -31.50
CA LEU A 12 25.82 -24.22 -30.92
C LEU A 12 25.19 -22.84 -30.67
N ALA A 13 24.46 -22.33 -31.66
CA ALA A 13 23.58 -21.18 -31.48
C ALA A 13 22.30 -21.65 -30.77
N GLY A 14 22.36 -21.75 -29.44
CA GLY A 14 21.20 -22.01 -28.59
C GLY A 14 20.62 -20.70 -28.08
N ALA A 15 19.41 -20.37 -28.53
CA ALA A 15 18.67 -19.17 -28.14
C ALA A 15 18.56 -19.05 -26.61
N ALA A 16 19.15 -17.99 -26.05
CA ALA A 16 18.79 -17.54 -24.72
C ALA A 16 17.39 -16.93 -24.82
N THR A 17 16.35 -17.73 -24.60
CA THR A 17 15.07 -17.18 -24.13
C THR A 17 15.36 -16.55 -22.79
N ALA A 18 15.59 -15.24 -22.77
CA ALA A 18 15.46 -14.46 -21.56
C ALA A 18 14.05 -14.75 -21.04
N ALA A 19 13.96 -15.52 -19.96
CA ALA A 19 12.74 -15.62 -19.20
C ALA A 19 12.41 -14.18 -18.80
N VAL A 20 11.42 -13.59 -19.45
CA VAL A 20 10.83 -12.34 -19.00
C VAL A 20 10.23 -12.70 -17.65
N LEU A 21 10.95 -12.39 -16.58
CA LEU A 21 10.38 -12.44 -15.24
C LEU A 21 9.09 -11.62 -15.33
N PRO A 22 7.94 -12.16 -14.88
CA PRO A 22 6.72 -11.37 -14.85
C PRO A 22 7.04 -10.08 -14.11
N ARG A 23 6.78 -8.94 -14.77
CA ARG A 23 6.94 -7.63 -14.17
C ARG A 23 6.09 -7.64 -12.90
N ALA A 24 6.70 -7.41 -11.75
CA ALA A 24 6.00 -7.41 -10.47
C ALA A 24 4.76 -6.50 -10.60
N THR A 25 3.59 -7.01 -10.26
CA THR A 25 2.36 -6.22 -10.30
C THR A 25 2.52 -5.04 -9.35
N GLU A 26 2.22 -3.84 -9.84
CA GLU A 26 2.21 -2.62 -9.04
C GLU A 26 0.77 -2.32 -8.63
N HIS A 27 0.56 -1.96 -7.36
CA HIS A 27 -0.73 -1.57 -6.82
C HIS A 27 -0.76 -0.08 -6.54
N LYS A 28 -1.89 0.54 -6.83
CA LYS A 28 -2.14 1.94 -6.49
C LYS A 28 -2.86 2.04 -5.15
N ILE A 29 -2.42 2.96 -4.33
CA ILE A 29 -3.14 3.38 -3.13
C ILE A 29 -3.48 4.85 -3.31
N TYR A 30 -4.75 5.19 -3.12
CA TYR A 30 -5.25 6.55 -3.16
C TYR A 30 -5.67 6.96 -1.75
N VAL A 31 -5.16 8.10 -1.29
CA VAL A 31 -5.43 8.63 0.03
C VAL A 31 -6.04 10.01 -0.11
N ASP A 32 -7.32 10.13 0.22
CA ASP A 32 -8.03 11.41 0.17
C ASP A 32 -7.96 12.09 1.54
N THR A 33 -7.43 13.32 1.58
CA THR A 33 -7.41 14.16 2.79
C THR A 33 -8.12 15.51 2.57
N SER A 34 -8.98 15.60 1.54
CA SER A 34 -9.60 16.84 1.05
C SER A 34 -10.33 17.67 2.08
N LYS A 35 -11.00 17.00 3.01
CA LYS A 35 -11.83 17.63 4.04
C LYS A 35 -11.11 17.80 5.37
N CYS A 36 -9.84 17.40 5.44
CA CYS A 36 -9.07 17.61 6.66
C CYS A 36 -8.87 19.09 6.90
N ALA A 37 -9.13 19.52 8.15
CA ALA A 37 -9.02 20.92 8.55
C ALA A 37 -7.65 21.53 8.21
N ASP A 38 -6.60 20.69 8.21
CA ASP A 38 -5.21 21.03 7.87
C ASP A 38 -4.71 20.27 6.63
N SER A 39 -5.51 20.11 5.57
CA SER A 39 -5.20 19.32 4.35
C SER A 39 -3.90 19.72 3.60
N GLY A 40 -3.30 20.87 3.92
CA GLY A 40 -1.98 21.27 3.43
C GLY A 40 -0.80 20.74 4.26
N ARG A 41 -1.04 20.31 5.49
CA ARG A 41 -0.03 19.93 6.50
C ARG A 41 -0.16 18.46 6.92
N THR A 42 -1.34 17.88 6.79
CA THR A 42 -1.54 16.45 7.01
C THR A 42 -1.12 15.67 5.75
N LEU A 43 -0.05 14.89 5.86
CA LEU A 43 0.49 14.10 4.76
C LEU A 43 0.40 12.60 5.07
N PRO A 44 0.11 11.74 4.08
CA PRO A 44 0.13 10.30 4.28
C PRO A 44 1.53 9.71 4.14
N GLN A 45 1.79 8.62 4.85
CA GLN A 45 2.98 7.77 4.67
C GLN A 45 2.62 6.30 4.79
N ILE A 46 3.39 5.49 4.09
CA ILE A 46 3.33 4.05 4.22
C ILE A 46 4.68 3.57 4.73
N LYS A 47 4.67 2.77 5.79
CA LYS A 47 5.82 1.94 6.12
C LYS A 47 5.48 0.48 5.92
N GLY A 48 6.45 -0.30 5.45
CA GLY A 48 6.17 -1.68 5.13
C GLY A 48 7.36 -2.48 4.63
N ILE A 49 7.06 -3.73 4.36
CA ILE A 49 8.02 -4.72 3.89
C ILE A 49 7.45 -5.42 2.66
N SER A 50 8.28 -5.52 1.63
CA SER A 50 8.07 -6.48 0.56
C SER A 50 8.76 -7.81 0.90
N ASN A 51 8.47 -8.86 0.13
CA ASN A 51 9.14 -10.17 0.23
C ASN A 51 10.68 -10.13 0.26
N SER A 52 11.32 -9.06 -0.22
CA SER A 52 12.79 -8.99 -0.30
C SER A 52 13.41 -7.77 0.38
N THR A 53 12.65 -6.70 0.64
CA THR A 53 13.18 -5.45 1.19
C THR A 53 12.13 -4.68 1.98
N SER A 54 12.54 -4.10 3.11
CA SER A 54 11.80 -2.98 3.71
C SER A 54 11.82 -1.82 2.74
N GLU A 55 10.63 -1.37 2.33
CA GLU A 55 10.46 -0.24 1.42
C GLU A 55 9.37 0.64 2.01
N ASP A 56 9.77 1.82 2.49
CA ASP A 56 8.85 2.81 3.03
C ASP A 56 8.55 3.85 1.95
N PHE A 57 7.30 4.28 1.86
CA PHE A 57 6.86 5.34 0.95
C PHE A 57 6.53 6.59 1.78
N THR A 58 7.58 7.38 2.02
CA THR A 58 7.51 8.59 2.86
C THR A 58 7.30 9.88 2.08
N ASP A 59 7.41 9.82 0.74
CA ASP A 59 7.27 10.94 -0.18
C ASP A 59 5.96 10.80 -0.99
N PRO A 60 4.81 11.18 -0.42
CA PRO A 60 3.52 11.00 -1.08
C PRO A 60 3.41 11.87 -2.34
N GLN A 61 3.00 11.27 -3.46
CA GLN A 61 2.76 11.99 -4.71
C GLN A 61 1.34 12.54 -4.73
N ARG A 62 1.14 13.77 -5.21
CA ARG A 62 -0.21 14.31 -5.43
C ARG A 62 -0.77 13.78 -6.75
N PHE A 63 -2.00 13.29 -6.73
CA PHE A 63 -2.70 12.81 -7.93
C PHE A 63 -3.64 13.86 -8.50
N ASP A 64 -4.56 14.37 -7.68
CA ASP A 64 -5.48 15.46 -8.02
C ASP A 64 -5.91 16.19 -6.73
N GLY A 65 -5.71 17.49 -6.67
CA GLY A 65 -5.97 18.31 -5.48
C GLY A 65 -5.36 17.74 -4.16
N PRO A 66 -6.18 17.46 -3.14
CA PRO A 66 -5.77 16.92 -1.84
C PRO A 66 -5.67 15.38 -1.80
N THR A 67 -5.83 14.69 -2.93
CA THR A 67 -5.66 13.23 -3.00
C THR A 67 -4.20 12.88 -3.30
N PHE A 68 -3.64 11.99 -2.48
CA PHE A 68 -2.30 11.44 -2.66
C PHE A 68 -2.37 10.05 -3.32
N THR A 69 -1.30 9.69 -4.02
CA THR A 69 -1.14 8.36 -4.61
C THR A 69 0.19 7.75 -4.25
N PHE A 70 0.17 6.45 -3.99
CA PHE A 70 1.35 5.61 -3.84
C PHE A 70 1.30 4.48 -4.88
N THR A 71 2.48 4.03 -5.29
CA THR A 71 2.66 2.85 -6.12
C THR A 71 3.50 1.86 -5.33
N VAL A 72 2.89 0.79 -4.86
CA VAL A 72 3.56 -0.23 -4.05
C VAL A 72 3.70 -1.52 -4.86
N PRO A 73 4.78 -2.30 -4.67
CA PRO A 73 4.91 -3.59 -5.34
C PRO A 73 3.92 -4.60 -4.78
N ALA A 74 3.69 -5.68 -5.52
CA ALA A 74 3.06 -6.88 -5.01
C ALA A 74 3.93 -7.59 -3.95
N TYR A 75 3.31 -8.48 -3.17
CA TYR A 75 3.85 -9.10 -1.96
C TYR A 75 4.38 -8.07 -0.96
N TYR A 76 3.58 -7.05 -0.73
CA TYR A 76 3.90 -5.94 0.14
C TYR A 76 2.91 -5.89 1.29
N GLN A 77 3.44 -5.93 2.51
CA GLN A 77 2.71 -5.67 3.74
C GLN A 77 3.03 -4.26 4.20
N GLY A 78 2.02 -3.40 4.25
CA GLY A 78 2.18 -2.00 4.64
C GLY A 78 1.20 -1.58 5.73
N HIS A 79 1.59 -0.54 6.44
CA HIS A 79 0.71 0.25 7.30
C HIS A 79 0.70 1.69 6.77
N LEU A 80 -0.49 2.21 6.47
CA LEU A 80 -0.72 3.59 6.04
C LEU A 80 -1.22 4.42 7.21
N TRP A 81 -0.63 5.59 7.43
CA TRP A 81 -1.11 6.57 8.42
C TRP A 81 -0.90 8.01 7.94
N LEU A 82 -1.41 8.97 8.70
CA LEU A 82 -1.15 10.40 8.48
C LEU A 82 -0.16 10.96 9.51
N TYR A 83 0.61 11.96 9.09
CA TYR A 83 1.50 12.73 9.96
C TYR A 83 1.32 14.24 9.73
N ASP A 84 1.73 15.04 10.71
CA ASP A 84 1.80 16.50 10.62
C ASP A 84 3.15 16.94 10.03
N SER A 85 3.11 17.58 8.87
CA SER A 85 4.29 18.04 8.15
C SER A 85 4.95 19.28 8.75
N ASP A 86 4.27 20.03 9.63
CA ASP A 86 4.84 21.20 10.31
C ASP A 86 5.66 20.80 11.54
N ASN A 87 5.38 19.63 12.12
CA ASN A 87 6.14 19.08 13.22
C ASN A 87 7.37 18.29 12.74
N GLN A 88 8.28 18.99 12.03
CA GLN A 88 9.48 18.42 11.41
C GLN A 88 10.66 18.17 12.35
N ALA A 89 10.51 18.32 13.69
CA ALA A 89 11.51 17.78 14.63
C ALA A 89 11.68 16.24 14.49
N ALA A 90 10.82 15.63 13.67
CA ALA A 90 10.69 14.24 13.33
C ALA A 90 11.29 13.88 11.95
N SER A 91 11.93 14.84 11.23
CA SER A 91 12.49 14.67 9.87
C SER A 91 13.77 13.81 9.78
N SER A 92 13.93 12.85 10.69
CA SER A 92 14.91 11.77 10.60
C SER A 92 14.23 10.47 11.06
N GLY A 93 13.54 9.78 10.14
CA GLY A 93 13.10 8.39 10.30
C GLY A 93 11.88 8.13 11.20
N GLU A 94 11.50 9.07 12.05
CA GLU A 94 10.40 8.91 13.01
C GLU A 94 9.52 10.16 13.05
N ASN A 95 8.88 10.48 11.92
CA ASN A 95 7.68 11.33 11.93
C ASN A 95 6.78 10.83 13.05
N THR A 96 6.55 11.65 14.09
CA THR A 96 5.57 11.31 15.12
C THR A 96 4.27 11.15 14.37
N PRO A 97 3.75 9.91 14.24
CA PRO A 97 2.47 9.73 13.59
C PRO A 97 1.52 10.67 14.31
N LEU A 98 0.61 11.31 13.58
CA LEU A 98 -0.60 11.71 14.27
C LEU A 98 -1.07 10.43 14.97
N ASP A 99 -1.48 10.49 16.24
CA ASP A 99 -1.99 9.30 16.96
C ASP A 99 -3.33 8.82 16.36
N VAL A 100 -3.46 8.87 15.03
CA VAL A 100 -4.59 8.54 14.18
C VAL A 100 -4.46 7.11 13.72
N GLN A 101 -5.61 6.47 13.65
CA GLN A 101 -5.76 5.12 13.14
C GLN A 101 -5.34 5.03 11.67
N GLY A 102 -4.51 4.03 11.38
CA GLY A 102 -4.05 3.70 10.04
C GLY A 102 -4.79 2.52 9.41
N VAL A 103 -4.37 2.18 8.20
CA VAL A 103 -4.84 1.00 7.45
C VAL A 103 -3.68 0.03 7.30
N ASP A 104 -3.85 -1.19 7.81
CA ASP A 104 -2.97 -2.30 7.49
C ASP A 104 -3.40 -2.92 6.18
N PHE A 105 -2.47 -3.19 5.27
CA PHE A 105 -2.80 -3.81 3.99
C PHE A 105 -1.74 -4.79 3.52
N PHE A 106 -2.18 -5.73 2.69
CA PHE A 106 -1.34 -6.71 2.04
C PHE A 106 -1.73 -6.85 0.58
N PHE A 107 -0.75 -6.83 -0.32
CA PHE A 107 -0.96 -7.06 -1.75
C PHE A 107 -0.24 -8.32 -2.21
N TYR A 108 -0.90 -9.14 -3.02
CA TYR A 108 -0.35 -10.28 -3.74
C TYR A 108 -0.28 -9.98 -5.24
N ASP A 109 0.69 -10.58 -5.93
CA ASP A 109 0.85 -10.44 -7.38
C ASP A 109 -0.32 -11.10 -8.13
N GLN A 110 -0.76 -12.25 -7.62
CA GLN A 110 -1.88 -13.02 -8.14
C GLN A 110 -2.81 -13.41 -6.99
N PRO A 111 -3.68 -12.50 -6.55
CA PRO A 111 -4.53 -12.76 -5.40
C PRO A 111 -5.54 -13.88 -5.68
N THR A 112 -5.77 -14.72 -4.68
CA THR A 112 -6.73 -15.83 -4.70
C THR A 112 -7.66 -15.75 -3.49
N GLU A 113 -8.65 -16.64 -3.41
CA GLU A 113 -9.52 -16.73 -2.22
C GLU A 113 -8.74 -17.01 -0.92
N VAL A 114 -7.61 -17.72 -1.00
CA VAL A 114 -6.76 -18.04 0.15
C VAL A 114 -5.75 -16.93 0.40
N GLU A 115 -5.10 -16.45 -0.67
CA GLU A 115 -4.08 -15.40 -0.66
C GLU A 115 -4.64 -14.15 -1.34
N SER A 116 -5.58 -13.49 -0.67
CA SER A 116 -6.25 -12.29 -1.21
C SER A 116 -5.50 -11.04 -0.84
N ASN A 117 -5.61 -10.00 -1.68
CA ASN A 117 -5.29 -8.65 -1.23
C ASN A 117 -6.18 -8.33 -0.04
N GLN A 118 -5.62 -7.70 0.98
CA GLN A 118 -6.33 -7.45 2.23
C GLN A 118 -6.12 -6.01 2.67
N ALA A 119 -7.17 -5.40 3.19
CA ALA A 119 -7.09 -4.14 3.93
C ALA A 119 -7.82 -4.33 5.26
N THR A 120 -7.23 -3.85 6.34
CA THR A 120 -7.73 -4.01 7.70
C THR A 120 -7.60 -2.68 8.44
N VAL A 121 -8.65 -2.33 9.17
CA VAL A 121 -8.65 -1.22 10.10
C VAL A 121 -9.03 -1.81 11.47
N PRO A 122 -8.21 -1.63 12.53
CA PRO A 122 -8.60 -2.07 13.87
C PRO A 122 -9.88 -1.36 14.31
N ALA A 123 -10.63 -1.83 15.30
CA ALA A 123 -11.77 -1.04 15.81
C ALA A 123 -11.28 -0.03 16.87
N GLU A 124 -11.96 1.11 17.01
CA GLU A 124 -11.70 2.03 18.12
C GLU A 124 -11.77 1.31 19.47
N GLY A 125 -10.83 1.58 20.37
CA GLY A 125 -10.76 0.92 21.67
C GLY A 125 -10.18 -0.51 21.64
N SER A 126 -9.85 -1.05 20.45
CA SER A 126 -9.06 -2.29 20.35
C SER A 126 -7.67 -2.08 20.92
N VAL A 127 -7.05 -3.14 21.43
CA VAL A 127 -5.68 -3.08 21.98
C VAL A 127 -4.72 -3.75 20.99
N ASN A 128 -3.64 -3.07 20.64
CA ASN A 128 -2.61 -3.62 19.76
C ASN A 128 -1.71 -4.63 20.51
N GLN A 129 -0.77 -5.26 19.79
CA GLN A 129 0.13 -6.27 20.37
C GLN A 129 1.04 -5.71 21.48
N ASP A 130 1.32 -4.41 21.46
CA ASP A 130 2.12 -3.69 22.46
C ASP A 130 1.29 -3.19 23.65
N GLY A 131 0.00 -3.53 23.72
CA GLY A 131 -0.89 -3.09 24.80
C GLY A 131 -1.38 -1.65 24.66
N LYS A 132 -1.10 -0.98 23.55
CA LYS A 132 -1.62 0.36 23.25
C LYS A 132 -3.05 0.23 22.73
N THR A 133 -3.98 0.90 23.41
CA THR A 133 -5.34 1.06 22.91
C THR A 133 -5.32 1.96 21.67
N TYR A 134 -5.95 1.51 20.60
CA TYR A 134 -6.22 2.34 19.44
C TYR A 134 -7.19 3.44 19.87
N TYR A 135 -6.64 4.64 20.01
CA TYR A 135 -7.42 5.86 20.12
C TYR A 135 -7.63 6.39 18.71
N VAL A 136 -8.87 6.80 18.40
CA VAL A 136 -9.20 7.40 17.10
C VAL A 136 -9.43 8.89 17.33
N PRO A 137 -8.40 9.74 17.25
CA PRO A 137 -8.64 11.07 16.74
C PRO A 137 -9.14 10.88 15.30
N ASP A 138 -10.30 11.46 14.97
CA ASP A 138 -10.79 11.55 13.60
C ASP A 138 -9.58 11.90 12.70
N PRO A 139 -9.28 11.07 11.69
CA PRO A 139 -10.04 11.30 10.47
C PRO A 139 -10.39 10.10 9.59
N ILE A 140 -9.96 8.85 9.85
CA ILE A 140 -10.28 7.78 8.88
C ILE A 140 -11.79 7.53 8.84
N THR A 141 -12.41 7.71 7.68
CA THR A 141 -13.86 7.55 7.51
C THR A 141 -14.19 6.23 6.85
N ALA A 142 -13.51 5.90 5.76
CA ALA A 142 -13.77 4.69 4.99
C ALA A 142 -12.53 4.12 4.30
N VAL A 143 -12.53 2.80 4.09
CA VAL A 143 -11.54 2.07 3.29
C VAL A 143 -12.23 1.09 2.34
N ARG A 144 -11.76 0.99 1.09
CA ARG A 144 -12.23 -0.02 0.14
C ARG A 144 -11.22 -0.34 -0.96
N PHE A 145 -11.36 -1.51 -1.57
CA PHE A 145 -10.73 -1.76 -2.86
C PHE A 145 -11.59 -1.21 -4.00
N ALA A 146 -10.98 -0.92 -5.16
CA ALA A 146 -11.67 -0.34 -6.31
C ALA A 146 -12.70 -1.31 -6.91
N SER A 147 -12.42 -2.62 -6.86
CA SER A 147 -13.35 -3.66 -7.30
C SER A 147 -14.51 -3.91 -6.33
N THR A 148 -14.41 -3.45 -5.08
CA THR A 148 -15.46 -3.65 -4.07
C THR A 148 -16.69 -2.82 -4.41
N PRO A 149 -17.92 -3.39 -4.33
CA PRO A 149 -19.16 -2.63 -4.52
C PRO A 149 -19.22 -1.39 -3.61
N SER A 150 -19.83 -0.30 -4.07
CA SER A 150 -19.83 0.97 -3.33
C SER A 150 -20.48 0.91 -1.95
N SER A 151 -21.39 -0.05 -1.73
CA SER A 151 -22.05 -0.30 -0.44
C SER A 151 -21.22 -1.12 0.55
N GLN A 152 -20.03 -1.59 0.17
CA GLN A 152 -19.15 -2.40 1.02
C GLN A 152 -17.84 -1.66 1.24
N PHE A 153 -17.58 -1.29 2.49
CA PHE A 153 -16.37 -0.60 2.92
C PHE A 153 -16.10 -0.89 4.40
N ILE A 154 -14.89 -0.60 4.86
CA ILE A 154 -14.58 -0.58 6.29
C ILE A 154 -14.86 0.82 6.79
N GLU A 155 -15.74 0.98 7.78
CA GLU A 155 -15.88 2.23 8.51
C GLU A 155 -14.71 2.41 9.48
N GLY A 156 -14.13 3.60 9.52
CA GLY A 156 -12.93 3.86 10.31
C GLY A 156 -13.05 3.48 11.80
N LYS A 157 -14.07 4.00 12.49
CA LYS A 157 -14.28 3.75 13.94
C LYS A 157 -14.68 2.30 14.24
N THR A 158 -15.54 1.74 13.39
CA THR A 158 -16.05 0.38 13.57
C THR A 158 -14.96 -0.67 13.28
N GLY A 159 -13.99 -0.34 12.42
CA GLY A 159 -12.96 -1.26 11.98
C GLY A 159 -13.53 -2.39 11.11
N GLY A 160 -12.65 -3.30 10.70
CA GLY A 160 -13.00 -4.45 9.88
C GLY A 160 -11.91 -4.84 8.89
N THR A 161 -12.27 -5.76 8.00
CA THR A 161 -11.36 -6.31 6.99
C THR A 161 -12.09 -6.45 5.66
N LEU A 162 -11.44 -6.03 4.58
CA LEU A 162 -11.85 -6.28 3.20
C LEU A 162 -10.82 -7.14 2.49
N LYS A 163 -11.30 -7.86 1.49
CA LYS A 163 -10.49 -8.72 0.64
C LYS A 163 -10.78 -8.42 -0.82
N SER A 164 -9.76 -8.56 -1.67
CA SER A 164 -9.88 -8.52 -3.12
C SER A 164 -9.08 -9.64 -3.76
N THR A 165 -9.70 -10.32 -4.72
CA THR A 165 -9.08 -11.34 -5.59
C THR A 165 -8.76 -10.79 -6.99
N GLN A 166 -8.91 -9.47 -7.18
CA GLN A 166 -8.64 -8.81 -8.45
C GLN A 166 -7.15 -8.44 -8.57
N VAL A 167 -6.51 -8.92 -9.64
CA VAL A 167 -5.11 -8.59 -9.97
C VAL A 167 -4.98 -7.08 -10.22
N GLY A 168 -4.00 -6.44 -9.58
CA GLY A 168 -3.71 -5.01 -9.73
C GLY A 168 -4.77 -4.07 -9.15
N ASP A 169 -5.67 -4.57 -8.29
CA ASP A 169 -6.71 -3.75 -7.67
C ASP A 169 -6.12 -2.64 -6.80
N ALA A 170 -6.77 -1.48 -6.81
CA ALA A 170 -6.34 -0.30 -6.08
C ALA A 170 -7.04 -0.19 -4.74
N LEU A 171 -6.35 0.35 -3.73
CA LEU A 171 -6.91 0.65 -2.42
C LEU A 171 -7.25 2.14 -2.33
N TYR A 172 -8.46 2.45 -1.87
CA TYR A 172 -8.90 3.81 -1.57
C TYR A 172 -9.06 3.95 -0.06
N VAL A 173 -8.46 5.01 0.48
CA VAL A 173 -8.52 5.36 1.90
C VAL A 173 -8.98 6.81 2.01
N TYR A 174 -10.08 7.01 2.71
CA TYR A 174 -10.70 8.32 2.88
C TYR A 174 -10.47 8.82 4.30
N TYR A 175 -9.87 10.00 4.40
CA TYR A 175 -9.65 10.71 5.66
C TYR A 175 -10.40 12.04 5.62
N CYS A 176 -11.10 12.35 6.73
CA CYS A 176 -11.90 13.55 6.98
C CYS A 176 -13.09 13.75 6.03
N GLU A 177 -13.12 13.07 4.89
CA GLU A 177 -14.20 13.15 3.92
C GLU A 177 -15.39 12.31 4.39
N GLU A 178 -16.54 12.96 4.60
CA GLU A 178 -17.82 12.28 4.57
C GLU A 178 -18.05 11.80 3.15
N TRP A 179 -18.15 10.48 2.98
CA TRP A 179 -18.34 9.81 1.70
C TRP A 179 -19.36 10.57 0.82
N PRO A 180 -19.14 10.75 -0.49
CA PRO A 180 -20.18 11.28 -1.36
C PRO A 180 -21.30 10.24 -1.37
N VAL A 181 -22.34 10.48 -0.56
CA VAL A 181 -23.57 9.69 -0.50
C VAL A 181 -24.05 9.47 -1.93
N GLN A 182 -23.77 8.29 -2.47
CA GLN A 182 -24.39 7.82 -3.70
C GLN A 182 -25.86 7.60 -3.36
N ASN A 183 -26.67 8.62 -3.64
CA ASN A 183 -28.12 8.47 -3.78
C ASN A 183 -28.45 7.57 -4.97
#